data_AF-A0A927RD81-F1
#
_entry.id   AF-A0A927RD81-F1
#
_cell.length_a   1.000
_cell.length_b   1.000
_cell.length_c   1.000
_cell.angle_alpha   90.00
_cell.angle_beta   90.00
_cell.angle_gamma   90.00
#
_symmetry.space_group_name_H-M   'P 1'
#
loop_
_entity.id
_entity.type
_entity.pdbx_description
1 polymer ?
#
loop_
_entity_poly.entity_id
_entity_poly.type
_entity_poly.pdbx_seq_one_letter_code
_entity_poly.pdbx_strand_id
1 'polypeptide(L)'
;MFRGFGTILNVVTVLAGTGLGVLLGHRLPTRTRDVVTDAIGLVTLLIAAFSTFAVRDEALVRAVGSNAPMLIVLGSLVVGGVIGSLLRLESRLEGVGDGLQRLLAGDSASAERRRFVEGFVSASLLFCVGPLTVLGSISDGLGRGSEQLALKATLDGIAAVAFAASFGWGVAAAALAVLVIQGALTVVGALAGTFLSSAQVSALTATGGLLLVGVALRLLRIRQLPVGDLLPALVLAPILTLVVAAFR
;
A
#
# COMPACT_ATOMS: atom_id res chain seq x y z
N MET A 1 8.99 -10.67 22.33
CA MET A 1 8.21 -9.53 21.81
C MET A 1 6.73 -9.79 22.06
N PHE A 2 5.91 -8.75 22.22
CA PHE A 2 4.45 -8.87 22.42
C PHE A 2 3.71 -8.77 21.07
N ARG A 3 2.45 -9.20 21.03
CA ARG A 3 1.61 -9.16 19.81
C ARG A 3 1.45 -7.73 19.31
N GLY A 4 1.73 -7.49 18.02
CA GLY A 4 1.64 -6.17 17.42
C GLY A 4 2.92 -5.35 17.54
N PHE A 5 3.99 -5.92 18.09
CA PHE A 5 5.30 -5.28 18.13
C PHE A 5 5.81 -4.94 16.72
N GLY A 6 5.59 -5.82 15.74
CA GLY A 6 6.02 -5.57 14.36
C GLY A 6 5.28 -4.39 13.72
N THR A 7 4.02 -4.19 14.08
CA THR A 7 3.22 -3.03 13.65
C THR A 7 3.72 -1.73 14.24
N ILE A 8 3.99 -1.71 15.54
CA ILE A 8 4.55 -0.52 16.20
C ILE A 8 5.94 -0.21 15.62
N LEU A 9 6.77 -1.23 15.42
CA LEU A 9 8.09 -1.08 14.81
C LEU A 9 7.97 -0.42 13.43
N ASN A 10 7.09 -0.92 12.56
CA ASN A 10 6.91 -0.34 11.23
C ASN A 10 6.45 1.12 11.28
N VAL A 11 5.46 1.44 12.11
CA VAL A 11 4.98 2.81 12.31
C VAL A 11 6.11 3.74 12.76
N VAL A 12 6.91 3.33 13.76
CA VAL A 12 8.04 4.12 14.25
C VAL A 12 9.09 4.30 13.15
N THR A 13 9.42 3.24 12.41
CA THR A 13 10.42 3.29 11.35
C THR A 13 9.98 4.19 10.18
N VAL A 14 8.70 4.15 9.78
CA VAL A 14 8.14 5.06 8.78
C VAL A 14 8.18 6.52 9.25
N LEU A 15 7.82 6.79 10.51
CA LEU A 15 7.88 8.15 11.06
C LEU A 15 9.32 8.68 11.16
N ALA A 16 10.26 7.85 11.63
CA ALA A 16 11.68 8.21 11.70
C ALA A 16 12.27 8.44 10.30
N GLY A 17 11.98 7.55 9.35
CA GLY A 17 12.38 7.69 7.95
C GLY A 17 11.79 8.94 7.32
N THR A 18 10.52 9.25 7.60
CA THR A 18 9.89 10.48 7.14
C THR A 18 10.59 11.72 7.68
N GLY A 19 10.87 11.77 8.99
CA GLY A 19 11.59 12.89 9.61
C GLY A 19 12.95 13.14 8.97
N LEU A 20 13.73 12.08 8.74
CA LEU A 20 15.02 12.15 8.04
C LEU A 20 14.84 12.62 6.58
N GLY A 21 13.87 12.06 5.87
CA GLY A 21 13.58 12.42 4.48
C GLY A 21 13.17 13.90 4.33
N VAL A 22 12.32 14.42 5.22
CA VAL A 22 11.94 15.84 5.25
C VAL A 22 13.17 16.72 5.48
N LEU A 23 14.00 16.39 6.48
CA LEU A 23 15.21 17.16 6.82
C LEU A 23 16.19 17.24 5.63
N LEU A 24 16.38 16.12 4.92
CA LEU A 24 17.20 16.05 3.72
C LEU A 24 16.54 16.78 2.54
N GLY A 25 15.25 16.56 2.33
CA GLY A 25 14.46 17.12 1.24
C GLY A 25 14.44 18.65 1.22
N HIS A 26 14.36 19.29 2.38
CA HIS A 26 14.40 20.76 2.49
C HIS A 26 15.68 21.37 1.92
N ARG A 27 16.80 20.62 1.88
CA ARG A 27 18.09 21.09 1.34
C ARG A 27 18.23 20.84 -0.17
N LEU A 28 17.33 20.09 -0.79
CA LEU A 28 17.42 19.74 -2.21
C LEU A 28 16.82 20.83 -3.11
N PRO A 29 17.51 21.18 -4.22
CA PRO A 29 16.91 21.97 -5.30
C PRO A 29 15.67 21.29 -5.88
N THR A 30 14.74 22.08 -6.42
CA THR A 30 13.50 21.59 -7.07
C THR A 30 13.77 20.55 -8.15
N ARG A 31 14.73 20.83 -9.04
CA ARG A 31 15.16 19.87 -10.08
C ARG A 31 15.58 18.52 -9.48
N THR A 32 16.32 18.53 -8.38
CA THR A 32 16.76 17.29 -7.72
C THR A 32 15.58 16.54 -7.11
N ARG A 33 14.61 17.24 -6.51
CA ARG A 33 13.38 16.61 -6.00
C ARG A 33 12.56 15.96 -7.11
N ASP A 34 12.49 16.59 -8.29
CA ASP A 34 11.83 16.00 -9.45
C ASP A 34 12.52 14.69 -9.88
N VAL A 35 13.85 14.70 -10.04
CA VAL A 35 14.61 13.47 -10.38
C VAL A 35 14.44 12.38 -9.31
N VAL A 36 14.43 12.74 -8.03
CA VAL A 36 14.18 11.78 -6.94
C VAL A 36 12.76 11.22 -7.04
N THR A 37 11.76 12.05 -7.35
CA THR A 37 10.38 11.60 -7.56
C THR A 37 10.28 10.62 -8.71
N ASP A 38 10.95 10.91 -9.83
CA ASP A 38 10.98 10.02 -10.99
C ASP A 38 11.65 8.68 -10.64
N ALA A 39 12.78 8.71 -9.94
CA ALA A 39 13.47 7.50 -9.48
C ALA A 39 12.58 6.66 -8.55
N ILE A 40 11.85 7.30 -7.64
CA ILE A 40 10.87 6.64 -6.77
C ILE A 40 9.73 6.02 -7.59
N GLY A 41 9.23 6.73 -8.61
CA GLY A 41 8.25 6.21 -9.55
C GLY A 41 8.74 4.94 -10.26
N LEU A 42 10.00 4.92 -10.73
CA LEU A 42 10.63 3.75 -11.35
C LEU A 42 10.78 2.58 -10.37
N VAL A 43 11.22 2.83 -9.14
CA VAL A 43 11.32 1.79 -8.11
C VAL A 43 9.95 1.25 -7.73
N THR A 44 8.94 2.13 -7.63
CA THR A 44 7.54 1.72 -7.39
C THR A 44 7.04 0.83 -8.52
N LEU A 45 7.37 1.15 -9.77
CA LEU A 45 7.03 0.32 -10.93
C LEU A 45 7.73 -1.05 -10.88
N LEU A 46 8.99 -1.11 -10.44
CA LEU A 46 9.72 -2.36 -10.26
C LEU A 46 9.07 -3.25 -9.19
N ILE A 47 8.72 -2.68 -8.03
CA ILE A 47 8.01 -3.38 -6.95
C ILE A 47 6.63 -3.86 -7.42
N ALA A 48 5.92 -3.00 -8.17
CA ALA A 48 4.65 -3.33 -8.78
C ALA A 48 4.78 -4.53 -9.72
N ALA A 49 5.78 -4.53 -10.62
CA ALA A 49 6.03 -5.63 -11.54
C ALA A 49 6.25 -6.95 -10.78
N PHE A 50 7.13 -6.97 -9.78
CA PHE A 50 7.34 -8.16 -8.94
C PHE A 50 6.06 -8.63 -8.24
N SER A 51 5.25 -7.70 -7.75
CA SER A 51 3.99 -8.03 -7.09
C SER A 51 2.96 -8.60 -8.07
N THR A 52 2.87 -8.07 -9.29
CA THR A 52 1.94 -8.59 -10.32
C THR A 52 2.27 -10.00 -10.76
N PHE A 53 3.53 -10.44 -10.68
CA PHE A 53 3.91 -11.82 -10.97
C PHE A 53 3.25 -12.84 -10.02
N ALA A 54 2.74 -12.41 -8.85
CA ALA A 54 1.96 -13.27 -7.96
C ALA A 54 0.68 -13.82 -8.60
N VAL A 55 0.21 -13.26 -9.73
CA VAL A 55 -0.89 -13.84 -10.51
C VAL A 55 -0.56 -15.24 -11.05
N ARG A 56 0.74 -15.55 -11.19
CA ARG A 56 1.25 -16.85 -11.64
C ARG A 56 1.74 -17.73 -10.49
N ASP A 57 1.54 -17.29 -9.26
CA ASP A 57 1.94 -18.05 -8.08
C ASP A 57 1.27 -19.43 -8.07
N GLU A 58 2.04 -20.47 -7.76
CA GLU A 58 1.56 -21.84 -7.83
C GLU A 58 0.39 -22.11 -6.88
N ALA A 59 0.35 -21.46 -5.71
CA ALA A 59 -0.74 -21.68 -4.76
C ALA A 59 -2.06 -21.17 -5.34
N LEU A 60 -2.02 -20.03 -6.04
CA LEU A 60 -3.19 -19.48 -6.72
C LEU A 60 -3.60 -20.35 -7.91
N VAL A 61 -2.66 -20.71 -8.79
CA VAL A 61 -2.93 -21.57 -9.95
C VAL A 61 -3.49 -22.94 -9.54
N ARG A 62 -2.97 -23.53 -8.46
CA ARG A 62 -3.50 -24.79 -7.91
C ARG A 62 -4.92 -24.63 -7.40
N ALA A 63 -5.22 -23.56 -6.68
CA ALA A 63 -6.53 -23.32 -6.10
C ALA A 63 -7.63 -23.05 -7.15
N VAL A 64 -7.34 -22.24 -8.17
CA VAL A 64 -8.40 -21.76 -9.10
C VAL A 64 -8.22 -22.21 -10.56
N GLY A 65 -7.11 -22.84 -10.90
CA GLY A 65 -6.77 -23.28 -12.25
C GLY A 65 -5.82 -22.32 -12.97
N SER A 66 -5.36 -22.69 -14.16
CA SER A 66 -4.36 -21.91 -14.91
C SER A 66 -4.90 -20.61 -15.51
N ASN A 67 -6.19 -20.56 -15.86
CA ASN A 67 -6.79 -19.43 -16.58
C ASN A 67 -7.52 -18.45 -15.65
N ALA A 68 -7.99 -18.91 -14.48
CA ALA A 68 -8.77 -18.11 -13.54
C ALA A 68 -8.00 -16.97 -12.83
N PRO A 69 -6.69 -17.05 -12.51
CA PRO A 69 -5.98 -16.01 -11.77
C PRO A 69 -6.06 -14.63 -12.44
N MET A 70 -5.88 -14.58 -13.76
CA MET A 70 -5.98 -13.34 -14.53
C MET A 70 -7.42 -12.79 -14.50
N LEU A 71 -8.43 -13.66 -14.60
CA LEU A 71 -9.83 -13.26 -14.53
C LEU A 71 -10.22 -12.74 -13.13
N ILE A 72 -9.65 -13.30 -12.07
CA ILE A 72 -9.86 -12.83 -10.70
C ILE A 72 -9.30 -11.42 -10.55
N VAL A 73 -8.06 -11.17 -10.99
CA VAL A 73 -7.45 -9.84 -10.92
C VAL A 73 -8.23 -8.83 -11.76
N LEU A 74 -8.57 -9.18 -13.00
CA LEU A 74 -9.37 -8.34 -13.90
C LEU A 74 -10.74 -8.03 -13.29
N GLY A 75 -11.47 -9.05 -12.86
CA GLY A 75 -12.79 -8.91 -12.25
C GLY A 75 -12.75 -8.06 -10.98
N SER A 76 -11.72 -8.24 -10.15
CA SER A 76 -11.51 -7.44 -8.94
C SER A 76 -11.29 -5.97 -9.27
N LEU A 77 -10.47 -5.67 -10.29
CA LEU A 77 -10.19 -4.28 -10.70
C LEU A 77 -11.41 -3.61 -11.34
N VAL A 78 -12.13 -4.31 -12.22
CA VAL A 78 -13.30 -3.76 -12.90
C VAL A 78 -14.43 -3.52 -11.90
N VAL A 79 -14.81 -4.55 -11.16
CA VAL A 79 -15.91 -4.45 -10.18
C VAL A 79 -15.51 -3.52 -9.03
N GLY A 80 -14.28 -3.64 -8.54
CA GLY A 80 -13.75 -2.79 -7.48
C GLY A 80 -13.67 -1.34 -7.89
N GLY A 81 -13.22 -1.06 -9.12
CA GLY A 81 -13.19 0.29 -9.69
C GLY A 81 -14.57 0.91 -9.86
N VAL A 82 -15.57 0.13 -10.32
CA VAL A 82 -16.96 0.59 -10.39
C VAL A 82 -17.49 0.93 -9.00
N ILE A 83 -17.31 0.03 -8.03
CA ILE A 83 -17.75 0.26 -6.64
C ILE A 83 -17.05 1.50 -6.06
N GLY A 84 -15.74 1.61 -6.21
CA GLY A 84 -14.97 2.72 -5.65
C GLY A 84 -15.34 4.05 -6.31
N SER A 85 -15.54 4.07 -7.62
CA SER A 85 -15.99 5.26 -8.35
C SER A 85 -17.38 5.71 -7.91
N LEU A 86 -18.34 4.78 -7.74
CA LEU A 86 -19.67 5.09 -7.22
C LEU A 86 -19.64 5.64 -5.79
N LEU A 87 -18.75 5.12 -4.95
CA LEU A 87 -18.52 5.62 -3.59
C LEU A 87 -17.67 6.90 -3.55
N ARG A 88 -17.08 7.27 -4.69
CA ARG A 88 -16.14 8.37 -4.90
C ARG A 88 -14.93 8.30 -3.97
N LEU A 89 -14.32 7.11 -3.85
CA LEU A 89 -13.26 6.84 -2.88
C LEU A 89 -12.04 7.73 -3.07
N GLU A 90 -11.60 7.98 -4.30
CA GLU A 90 -10.48 8.91 -4.57
C GLU A 90 -10.77 10.27 -3.92
N SER A 91 -11.96 10.85 -4.15
CA SER A 91 -12.32 12.16 -3.58
C SER A 91 -12.42 12.16 -2.05
N ARG A 92 -12.82 11.03 -1.44
CA ARG A 92 -12.86 10.90 0.02
C ARG A 92 -11.46 10.80 0.60
N LEU A 93 -10.55 10.07 -0.05
CA LEU A 93 -9.15 9.99 0.34
C LEU A 93 -8.45 11.35 0.21
N GLU A 94 -8.73 12.08 -0.87
CA GLU A 94 -8.28 13.46 -1.02
C GLU A 94 -8.80 14.33 0.14
N GLY A 95 -10.09 14.23 0.50
CA GLY A 95 -10.65 14.95 1.65
C GLY A 95 -10.01 14.58 2.99
N VAL A 96 -9.67 13.31 3.21
CA VAL A 96 -8.94 12.86 4.41
C VAL A 96 -7.52 13.43 4.40
N GLY A 97 -6.83 13.37 3.26
CA GLY A 97 -5.49 13.92 3.10
C GLY A 97 -5.47 15.44 3.32
N ASP A 98 -6.48 16.15 2.84
CA ASP A 98 -6.68 17.59 3.07
C ASP A 98 -6.88 17.89 4.56
N GLY A 99 -7.69 17.09 5.26
CA GLY A 99 -7.89 17.23 6.70
C GLY A 99 -6.61 17.00 7.50
N LEU A 100 -5.86 15.95 7.15
CA LEU A 100 -4.57 15.65 7.77
C LEU A 100 -3.51 16.72 7.46
N GLN A 101 -3.50 17.26 6.25
CA GLN A 101 -2.62 18.35 5.87
C GLN A 101 -2.89 19.58 6.74
N ARG A 102 -4.15 19.98 6.92
CA ARG A 102 -4.51 21.13 7.78
C ARG A 102 -4.11 20.90 9.23
N LEU A 103 -4.28 19.68 9.75
CA LEU A 103 -3.91 19.32 11.11
C LEU A 103 -2.39 19.40 11.34
N LEU A 104 -1.60 18.91 10.39
CA LEU A 104 -0.15 18.72 10.57
C LEU A 104 0.69 19.90 10.06
N ALA A 105 0.22 20.62 9.05
CA ALA A 105 0.97 21.69 8.38
C ALA A 105 0.21 23.04 8.33
N GLY A 106 -0.99 23.12 8.88
CA GLY A 106 -1.80 24.34 8.88
C GLY A 106 -2.39 24.68 7.50
N ASP A 107 -2.79 25.94 7.31
CA ASP A 107 -3.25 26.40 6.00
C ASP A 107 -2.07 26.57 5.05
N SER A 108 -2.10 25.82 3.94
CA SER A 108 -1.05 25.81 2.93
C SER A 108 -1.62 26.07 1.55
N ALA A 109 -0.77 26.51 0.63
CA ALA A 109 -1.14 26.70 -0.77
C ALA A 109 -1.64 25.38 -1.40
N SER A 110 -2.52 25.49 -2.41
CA SER A 110 -3.14 24.34 -3.09
C SER A 110 -2.12 23.34 -3.67
N ALA A 111 -0.97 23.82 -4.14
CA ALA A 111 0.10 22.97 -4.68
C ALA A 111 0.77 22.11 -3.58
N GLU A 112 0.99 22.69 -2.39
CA GLU A 112 1.60 21.99 -1.26
C GLU A 112 0.64 20.94 -0.70
N ARG A 113 -0.66 21.27 -0.65
CA ARG A 113 -1.71 20.32 -0.28
C ARG A 113 -1.80 19.14 -1.25
N ARG A 114 -1.77 19.38 -2.57
CA ARG A 114 -1.74 18.28 -3.56
C ARG A 114 -0.53 17.38 -3.39
N ARG A 115 0.66 17.97 -3.19
CA ARG A 115 1.89 17.22 -2.94
C ARG A 115 1.82 16.39 -1.65
N PHE A 116 1.20 16.92 -0.60
CA PHE A 116 0.96 16.19 0.65
C PHE A 116 0.04 14.98 0.41
N VAL A 117 -1.11 15.20 -0.24
CA VAL A 117 -2.10 14.15 -0.52
C VAL A 117 -1.49 13.06 -1.41
N GLU A 118 -0.72 13.44 -2.44
CA GLU A 118 -0.02 12.50 -3.31
C GLU A 118 1.01 11.67 -2.55
N GLY A 119 1.78 12.29 -1.65
CA GLY A 119 2.68 11.59 -0.75
C GLY A 119 1.97 10.61 0.17
N PHE A 120 0.86 11.03 0.78
CA PHE A 120 0.03 10.20 1.65
C PHE A 120 -0.51 8.97 0.94
N VAL A 121 -1.18 9.15 -0.21
CA VAL A 121 -1.82 8.05 -0.94
C VAL A 121 -0.77 7.08 -1.50
N SER A 122 0.30 7.61 -2.11
CA SER A 122 1.35 6.78 -2.72
C SER A 122 2.09 5.95 -1.67
N ALA A 123 2.50 6.58 -0.56
CA ALA A 123 3.18 5.87 0.52
C ALA A 123 2.25 4.88 1.23
N SER A 124 0.99 5.22 1.46
CA SER A 124 0.02 4.31 2.09
C SER A 124 -0.17 3.04 1.26
N LEU A 125 -0.32 3.19 -0.06
CA LEU A 125 -0.43 2.05 -0.96
C LEU A 125 0.84 1.21 -0.95
N LEU A 126 2.01 1.84 -1.09
CA LEU A 126 3.29 1.11 -1.10
C LEU A 126 3.53 0.33 0.21
N PHE A 127 3.23 0.93 1.35
CA PHE A 127 3.47 0.31 2.65
C PHE A 127 2.40 -0.72 3.02
N CYS A 128 1.14 -0.51 2.64
CA CYS A 128 0.06 -1.41 3.07
C CYS A 128 -0.18 -2.56 2.08
N VAL A 129 0.18 -2.40 0.82
CA VAL A 129 -0.08 -3.39 -0.22
C VAL A 129 1.12 -4.31 -0.39
N GLY A 130 1.03 -5.50 0.20
CA GLY A 130 2.05 -6.54 0.01
C GLY A 130 1.79 -7.80 0.85
N PRO A 131 2.40 -8.93 0.46
CA PRO A 131 2.20 -10.21 1.16
C PRO A 131 2.76 -10.16 2.58
N LEU A 132 3.86 -9.44 2.80
CA LEU A 132 4.45 -9.26 4.13
C LEU A 132 3.56 -8.43 5.07
N THR A 133 2.75 -7.49 4.54
CA THR A 133 1.75 -6.79 5.36
C THR A 133 0.71 -7.78 5.85
N VAL A 134 0.20 -8.64 4.98
CA VAL A 134 -0.87 -9.59 5.33
C VAL A 134 -0.36 -10.71 6.22
N LEU A 135 0.62 -11.49 5.72
CA LEU A 135 1.17 -12.65 6.42
C LEU A 135 1.93 -12.24 7.68
N GLY A 136 2.71 -11.16 7.62
CA GLY A 136 3.45 -10.64 8.75
C GLY A 136 2.53 -10.17 9.89
N SER A 137 1.46 -9.42 9.57
CA SER A 137 0.49 -8.98 10.58
C SER A 137 -0.24 -10.13 11.25
N ILE A 138 -0.71 -11.09 10.46
CA ILE A 138 -1.41 -12.27 11.00
C ILE A 138 -0.45 -13.09 11.88
N SER A 139 0.80 -13.28 11.44
CA SER A 139 1.83 -13.98 12.22
C SER A 139 2.15 -13.29 13.54
N ASP A 140 2.30 -11.96 13.54
CA ASP A 140 2.55 -11.15 14.73
C ASP A 140 1.34 -11.20 15.69
N GLY A 141 0.11 -11.15 15.17
CA GLY A 141 -1.12 -11.31 15.94
C GLY A 141 -1.25 -12.68 16.61
N LEU A 142 -0.83 -13.73 15.89
CA LEU A 142 -0.78 -15.10 16.42
C LEU A 142 0.34 -15.31 17.46
N GLY A 143 1.27 -14.36 17.61
CA GLY A 143 2.44 -14.49 18.48
C GLY A 143 3.53 -15.40 17.93
N ARG A 144 3.57 -15.61 16.60
CA ARG A 144 4.55 -16.47 15.91
C ARG A 144 5.86 -15.75 15.56
N GLY A 145 6.04 -14.53 16.05
CA GLY A 145 7.21 -13.70 15.77
C GLY A 145 6.91 -12.55 14.81
N SER A 146 7.79 -11.56 14.82
CA SER A 146 7.66 -10.30 14.07
C SER A 146 8.79 -10.10 13.06
N GLU A 147 9.58 -11.14 12.74
CA GLU A 147 10.74 -11.02 11.85
C GLU A 147 10.33 -10.52 10.45
N GLN A 148 9.22 -11.02 9.92
CA GLN A 148 8.66 -10.58 8.62
C GLN A 148 8.31 -9.09 8.63
N LEU A 149 7.71 -8.61 9.73
CA LEU A 149 7.36 -7.20 9.89
C LEU A 149 8.58 -6.33 10.17
N ALA A 150 9.63 -6.84 10.81
CA ALA A 150 10.88 -6.12 11.02
C ALA A 150 11.65 -5.92 9.71
N LEU A 151 11.72 -6.95 8.87
CA LEU A 151 12.25 -6.83 7.51
C LEU A 151 11.45 -5.79 6.73
N LYS A 152 10.11 -5.88 6.77
CA LYS A 152 9.23 -4.92 6.12
C LYS A 152 9.43 -3.49 6.64
N ALA A 153 9.49 -3.29 7.96
CA ALA A 153 9.70 -1.99 8.57
C ALA A 153 10.98 -1.32 8.05
N THR A 154 12.04 -2.10 7.83
CA THR A 154 13.30 -1.60 7.26
C THR A 154 13.10 -1.10 5.82
N LEU A 155 12.39 -1.87 4.99
CA LEU A 155 12.08 -1.49 3.60
C LEU A 155 11.19 -0.25 3.54
N ASP A 156 10.11 -0.22 4.33
CA ASP A 156 9.18 0.91 4.41
C ASP A 156 9.88 2.15 4.96
N GLY A 157 10.81 2.01 5.91
CA GLY A 157 11.64 3.10 6.43
C GLY A 157 12.54 3.75 5.38
N ILE A 158 13.27 2.94 4.60
CA ILE A 158 14.12 3.42 3.51
C ILE A 158 13.26 4.12 2.45
N ALA A 159 12.13 3.51 2.08
CA ALA A 159 11.18 4.13 1.15
C ALA A 159 10.61 5.44 1.73
N ALA A 160 10.28 5.50 3.02
CA ALA A 160 9.78 6.71 3.67
C ALA A 160 10.78 7.86 3.61
N VAL A 161 12.09 7.61 3.76
CA VAL A 161 13.13 8.64 3.57
C VAL A 161 13.06 9.21 2.15
N ALA A 162 13.01 8.35 1.13
CA ALA A 162 12.99 8.77 -0.27
C ALA A 162 11.70 9.54 -0.61
N PHE A 163 10.54 8.98 -0.26
CA PHE A 163 9.24 9.61 -0.48
C PHE A 163 9.16 10.95 0.27
N ALA A 164 9.61 11.04 1.51
CA ALA A 164 9.50 12.26 2.30
C ALA A 164 10.44 13.37 1.82
N ALA A 165 11.59 13.03 1.23
CA ALA A 165 12.43 14.01 0.55
C ALA A 165 11.70 14.70 -0.63
N SER A 166 10.77 13.98 -1.27
CA SER A 166 10.02 14.43 -2.45
C SER A 166 8.61 14.91 -2.14
N PHE A 167 7.94 14.43 -1.10
CA PHE A 167 6.55 14.75 -0.77
C PHE A 167 6.36 15.38 0.61
N GLY A 168 7.43 15.50 1.39
CA GLY A 168 7.41 16.13 2.71
C GLY A 168 6.61 15.34 3.73
N TRP A 169 5.95 16.06 4.63
CA TRP A 169 5.17 15.51 5.74
C TRP A 169 3.94 14.68 5.32
N GLY A 170 3.54 14.71 4.04
CA GLY A 170 2.47 13.85 3.52
C GLY A 170 2.73 12.36 3.75
N VAL A 171 4.00 11.95 3.79
CA VAL A 171 4.40 10.56 4.03
C VAL A 171 4.15 10.14 5.48
N ALA A 172 4.23 11.06 6.45
CA ALA A 172 3.96 10.74 7.86
C ALA A 172 2.51 10.30 8.06
N ALA A 173 1.58 10.84 7.27
CA ALA A 173 0.18 10.42 7.29
C ALA A 173 0.00 8.95 6.85
N ALA A 174 0.92 8.39 6.06
CA ALA A 174 0.87 6.97 5.71
C ALA A 174 1.14 6.05 6.90
N ALA A 175 1.82 6.53 7.96
CA ALA A 175 1.97 5.78 9.20
C ALA A 175 0.61 5.49 9.87
N LEU A 176 -0.39 6.37 9.68
CA LEU A 176 -1.76 6.12 10.12
C LEU A 176 -2.39 4.98 9.32
N ALA A 177 -2.21 4.96 7.99
CA ALA A 177 -2.70 3.87 7.15
C ALA A 177 -2.04 2.53 7.53
N VAL A 178 -0.72 2.52 7.78
CA VAL A 178 0.00 1.34 8.28
C VAL A 178 -0.57 0.90 9.63
N LEU A 179 -0.73 1.82 10.59
CA LEU A 179 -1.27 1.49 11.90
C LEU A 179 -2.68 0.89 11.80
N VAL A 180 -3.55 1.48 10.98
CA VAL A 180 -4.94 1.03 10.82
C VAL A 180 -4.99 -0.32 10.10
N ILE A 181 -4.34 -0.45 8.94
CA ILE A 181 -4.44 -1.66 8.10
C ILE A 181 -3.65 -2.81 8.74
N GLN A 182 -2.36 -2.58 9.03
CA GLN A 182 -1.48 -3.59 9.60
C GLN A 182 -1.93 -3.95 11.03
N GLY A 183 -2.35 -2.96 11.83
CA GLY A 183 -2.89 -3.18 13.17
C GLY A 183 -4.21 -3.95 13.15
N ALA A 184 -5.15 -3.62 12.25
CA ALA A 184 -6.39 -4.37 12.12
C ALA A 184 -6.12 -5.84 11.74
N LEU A 185 -5.21 -6.10 10.79
CA LEU A 185 -4.82 -7.46 10.42
C LEU A 185 -4.16 -8.21 11.58
N THR A 186 -3.37 -7.52 12.39
CA THR A 186 -2.76 -8.09 13.61
C THR A 186 -3.83 -8.48 14.62
N VAL A 187 -4.82 -7.61 14.87
CA VAL A 187 -5.93 -7.87 15.79
C VAL A 187 -6.79 -9.03 15.27
N VAL A 188 -7.13 -9.05 13.98
CA VAL A 188 -7.86 -10.16 13.37
C VAL A 188 -7.06 -11.47 13.50
N GLY A 189 -5.75 -11.44 13.26
CA GLY A 189 -4.88 -12.60 13.48
C GLY A 189 -4.88 -13.09 14.94
N ALA A 190 -4.92 -12.17 15.91
CA ALA A 190 -4.96 -12.51 17.33
C ALA A 190 -6.31 -13.10 17.78
N LEU A 191 -7.43 -12.65 17.18
CA LEU A 191 -8.79 -13.04 17.57
C LEU A 191 -9.33 -14.23 16.76
N ALA A 192 -9.10 -14.23 15.45
CA ALA A 192 -9.69 -15.17 14.50
C ALA A 192 -8.66 -16.11 13.85
N GLY A 193 -7.36 -15.89 14.09
CA GLY A 193 -6.29 -16.70 13.55
C GLY A 193 -6.01 -16.47 12.06
N THR A 194 -5.56 -17.52 11.37
CA THR A 194 -5.30 -17.47 9.92
C THR A 194 -6.62 -17.60 9.14
N PHE A 195 -7.05 -16.51 8.49
CA PHE A 195 -8.30 -16.46 7.73
C PHE A 195 -8.10 -16.35 6.20
N LEU A 196 -6.87 -16.12 5.74
CA LEU A 196 -6.52 -16.08 4.32
C LEU A 196 -5.63 -17.25 3.95
N SER A 197 -5.98 -17.95 2.88
CA SER A 197 -5.13 -18.95 2.25
C SER A 197 -3.98 -18.29 1.48
N SER A 198 -2.92 -19.06 1.19
CA SER A 198 -1.82 -18.58 0.35
C SER A 198 -2.30 -18.12 -1.03
N ALA A 199 -3.27 -18.81 -1.63
CA ALA A 199 -3.89 -18.41 -2.89
C ALA A 199 -4.55 -17.02 -2.81
N GLN A 200 -5.29 -16.75 -1.72
CA GLN A 200 -5.93 -15.45 -1.51
C GLN A 200 -4.91 -14.32 -1.31
N VAL A 201 -3.81 -14.60 -0.60
CA VAL A 201 -2.70 -13.64 -0.44
C VAL A 201 -2.02 -13.37 -1.78
N SER A 202 -1.80 -14.39 -2.62
CA SER A 202 -1.23 -14.22 -3.96
C SER A 202 -2.14 -13.38 -4.86
N ALA A 203 -3.46 -13.60 -4.83
CA ALA A 203 -4.43 -12.80 -5.59
C ALA A 203 -4.48 -11.33 -5.13
N LEU A 204 -4.47 -11.10 -3.80
CA LEU A 204 -4.39 -9.75 -3.22
C LEU A 204 -3.08 -9.06 -3.63
N THR A 205 -1.95 -9.77 -3.57
CA THR A 205 -0.63 -9.25 -3.94
C THR A 205 -0.58 -8.87 -5.42
N ALA A 206 -1.10 -9.71 -6.31
CA ALA A 206 -1.16 -9.45 -7.74
C ALA A 206 -2.01 -8.21 -8.07
N THR A 207 -3.20 -8.14 -7.46
CA THR A 207 -4.13 -7.01 -7.64
C THR A 207 -3.52 -5.72 -7.11
N GLY A 208 -2.92 -5.80 -5.93
CA GLY A 208 -2.19 -4.69 -5.32
C GLY A 208 -0.99 -4.21 -6.13
N GLY A 209 -0.27 -5.12 -6.78
CA GLY A 209 0.77 -4.79 -7.74
C GLY A 209 0.25 -3.90 -8.86
N LEU A 210 -0.94 -4.17 -9.42
CA LEU A 210 -1.53 -3.31 -10.45
C LEU A 210 -1.98 -1.94 -9.93
N LEU A 211 -2.42 -1.84 -8.67
CA LEU A 211 -2.67 -0.53 -8.04
C LEU A 211 -1.35 0.26 -7.93
N LEU A 212 -0.24 -0.40 -7.56
CA LEU A 212 1.09 0.23 -7.53
C LEU A 212 1.60 0.63 -8.92
N VAL A 213 1.26 -0.10 -9.98
CA VAL A 213 1.50 0.38 -11.35
C VAL A 213 0.80 1.71 -11.57
N GLY A 214 -0.45 1.84 -11.13
CA GLY A 214 -1.20 3.09 -11.20
C GLY A 214 -0.52 4.25 -10.45
N VAL A 215 -0.02 3.98 -9.24
CA VAL A 215 0.76 4.95 -8.46
C VAL A 215 2.05 5.33 -9.19
N ALA A 216 2.80 4.37 -9.71
CA ALA A 216 4.04 4.63 -10.43
C ALA A 216 3.82 5.51 -11.67
N LEU A 217 2.77 5.25 -12.45
CA LEU A 217 2.41 6.08 -13.61
C LEU A 217 2.03 7.51 -13.22
N ARG A 218 1.42 7.68 -12.04
CA ARG A 218 1.10 8.99 -11.47
C ARG A 218 2.36 9.74 -11.06
N LEU A 219 3.26 9.09 -10.32
CA LEU A 219 4.54 9.64 -9.87
C LEU A 219 5.44 10.06 -11.05
N LEU A 220 5.51 9.23 -12.09
CA LEU A 220 6.25 9.49 -13.32
C LEU A 220 5.57 10.52 -14.24
N ARG A 221 4.42 11.07 -13.83
CA ARG A 221 3.63 12.07 -14.57
C ARG A 221 3.20 11.58 -15.97
N ILE A 222 3.08 10.26 -16.15
CA ILE A 222 2.65 9.64 -17.41
C ILE A 222 1.13 9.66 -17.51
N ARG A 223 0.44 9.20 -16.46
CA ARG A 223 -1.03 9.17 -16.42
C ARG A 223 -1.56 9.30 -14.99
N GLN A 224 -2.43 10.27 -14.79
CA GLN A 224 -3.21 10.40 -13.56
C GLN A 224 -4.34 9.36 -13.55
N LEU A 225 -4.24 8.36 -12.67
CA LEU A 225 -5.25 7.32 -12.46
C LEU A 225 -5.87 7.52 -11.06
N PRO A 226 -7.21 7.36 -10.91
CA PRO A 226 -7.86 7.42 -9.61
C PRO A 226 -7.64 6.09 -8.86
N VAL A 227 -6.41 5.87 -8.37
CA VAL A 227 -6.02 4.60 -7.73
C VAL A 227 -6.84 4.31 -6.47
N GLY A 228 -7.31 5.36 -5.78
CA GLY A 228 -8.23 5.28 -4.65
C GLY A 228 -9.56 4.60 -4.99
N ASP A 229 -10.09 4.83 -6.19
CA ASP A 229 -11.30 4.15 -6.67
C ASP A 229 -11.06 2.65 -6.93
N LEU A 230 -9.81 2.23 -7.12
CA LEU A 230 -9.46 0.82 -7.30
C LEU A 230 -9.24 0.06 -5.99
N LEU A 231 -9.19 0.74 -4.83
CA LEU A 231 -8.97 0.10 -3.52
C LEU A 231 -9.90 -1.08 -3.21
N PRO A 232 -11.22 -1.05 -3.54
CA PRO A 232 -12.10 -2.19 -3.29
C PRO A 232 -11.66 -3.48 -3.98
N ALA A 233 -10.84 -3.39 -5.05
CA ALA A 233 -10.27 -4.56 -5.71
C ALA A 233 -9.40 -5.40 -4.76
N LEU A 234 -8.72 -4.79 -3.78
CA LEU A 234 -7.90 -5.50 -2.79
C LEU A 234 -8.73 -6.42 -1.89
N VAL A 235 -10.00 -6.06 -1.64
CA VAL A 235 -10.94 -6.88 -0.86
C VAL A 235 -11.63 -7.91 -1.75
N LEU A 236 -11.96 -7.54 -2.99
CA LEU A 236 -12.61 -8.45 -3.93
C LEU A 236 -11.71 -9.60 -4.38
N ALA A 237 -10.40 -9.38 -4.54
CA ALA A 237 -9.47 -10.41 -4.99
C ALA A 237 -9.46 -11.69 -4.12
N PRO A 238 -9.30 -11.62 -2.79
CA PRO A 238 -9.37 -12.80 -1.93
C PRO A 238 -10.79 -13.41 -1.87
N ILE A 239 -11.84 -12.61 -2.01
CA ILE A 239 -13.24 -13.10 -2.03
C ILE A 239 -13.51 -13.89 -3.31
N LEU A 240 -13.18 -13.34 -4.48
CA LEU A 240 -13.34 -14.01 -5.76
C LEU A 240 -12.49 -15.29 -5.84
N THR A 241 -11.28 -15.26 -5.28
CA THR A 241 -10.44 -16.46 -5.16
C THR A 241 -11.14 -17.56 -4.36
N LEU A 242 -11.75 -17.21 -3.23
CA LEU A 242 -12.51 -18.16 -2.41
C LEU A 242 -13.71 -18.73 -3.17
N VAL A 243 -14.48 -17.87 -3.83
CA VAL A 243 -15.66 -18.27 -4.60
C VAL A 243 -15.27 -19.22 -5.73
N VAL A 244 -14.26 -18.88 -6.53
CA VAL A 244 -13.82 -19.73 -7.66
C VAL A 244 -13.26 -21.06 -7.15
N ALA A 245 -12.49 -21.05 -6.07
CA ALA A 245 -11.95 -22.27 -5.47
C ALA A 245 -13.06 -23.20 -4.92
N ALA A 246 -14.21 -22.65 -4.48
CA ALA A 246 -15.33 -23.44 -3.99
C ALA A 246 -16.14 -24.14 -5.09
N PHE A 247 -16.07 -23.65 -6.34
CA PHE A 247 -16.74 -24.25 -7.50
C PHE A 247 -15.87 -25.27 -8.25
N ARG A 248 -14.72 -25.65 -7.68
CA ARG A 248 -13.73 -26.51 -8.31
C ARG A 248 -13.47 -27.76 -7.48
#